data_AF-V6TS66-F1
#
_entry.id   AF-V6TS66-F1
#
_cell.length_a   1.000
_cell.length_b   1.000
_cell.length_c   1.000
_cell.angle_alpha   90.00
_cell.angle_beta   90.00
_cell.angle_gamma   90.00
#
_symmetry.space_group_name_H-M   'P 1'
#
loop_
_entity.id
_entity.type
_entity.pdbx_description
1 polymer ?
#
loop_
_entity_poly.entity_id
_entity_poly.type
_entity_poly.pdbx_seq_one_letter_code
_entity_poly.pdbx_strand_id
1 'polypeptide(L)'
;MSQPMNANLMDVVQKFKTYEEYLDSHIKSDALFFLESQEIARAIVETSSLRNEILKRDEFEAAKKEISTTKLKGTSFMNSQLASTGLNLTEYPFLFALAQREEQVRDGRLACIIFIRDRNHSGQEISGYIDYAHRLKTDNFVAYFTRAKKLLPRSTDLSFYNWDTQFVSSLASNTFEIIADNEEGFLFKCKRDRKVINVNPTAVNDDKTVRHVIDTHEYMHVVIYDHILRRKI
;
A
#
# COMPACT_ATOMS: atom_id res chain seq x y z
N MET A 1 7.98 -16.29 -23.20
CA MET A 1 9.09 -17.18 -22.83
C MET A 1 9.97 -16.41 -21.87
N SER A 2 9.86 -16.67 -20.57
CA SER A 2 10.67 -16.00 -19.55
C SER A 2 12.08 -16.57 -19.61
N GLN A 3 13.08 -15.74 -19.89
CA GLN A 3 14.48 -16.17 -19.78
C GLN A 3 14.77 -16.55 -18.31
N PRO A 4 15.53 -17.62 -18.05
CA PRO A 4 15.92 -17.96 -16.70
C PRO A 4 16.79 -16.81 -16.15
N MET A 5 16.29 -16.11 -15.12
CA MET A 5 17.09 -15.12 -14.41
C MET A 5 18.35 -15.78 -13.85
N ASN A 6 19.50 -15.22 -14.21
CA ASN A 6 20.81 -15.69 -13.77
C ASN A 6 20.88 -15.63 -12.22
N ALA A 7 21.19 -16.74 -11.55
CA ALA A 7 21.15 -16.83 -10.09
C ALA A 7 22.02 -15.76 -9.39
N ASN A 8 23.12 -15.35 -10.03
CA ASN A 8 24.02 -14.28 -9.56
C ASN A 8 23.32 -12.91 -9.49
N LEU A 9 22.40 -12.60 -10.42
CA LEU A 9 21.68 -11.33 -10.48
C LEU A 9 20.72 -11.16 -9.27
N MET A 10 20.04 -12.23 -8.88
CA MET A 10 19.10 -12.20 -7.74
C MET A 10 19.81 -11.93 -6.41
N ASP A 11 20.95 -12.57 -6.17
CA ASP A 11 21.73 -12.40 -4.95
C ASP A 11 22.29 -10.98 -4.82
N VAL A 12 22.81 -10.43 -5.92
CA VAL A 12 23.33 -9.06 -5.96
C VAL A 12 22.23 -8.03 -5.67
N VAL A 13 21.08 -8.14 -6.34
CA VAL A 13 19.96 -7.18 -6.19
C VAL A 13 19.33 -7.23 -4.79
N GLN A 14 19.38 -8.38 -4.12
CA GLN A 14 18.93 -8.51 -2.74
C GLN A 14 19.94 -7.95 -1.73
N LYS A 15 21.24 -8.10 -2.00
CA LYS A 15 22.31 -7.67 -1.11
C LYS A 15 22.48 -6.15 -1.08
N PHE A 16 22.30 -5.46 -2.21
CA PHE A 16 22.55 -4.02 -2.34
C PHE A 16 21.25 -3.21 -2.49
N LYS A 17 21.14 -2.08 -1.76
CA LYS A 17 19.94 -1.22 -1.77
C LYS A 17 19.89 -0.31 -2.98
N THR A 18 21.03 0.16 -3.48
CA THR A 18 21.10 0.98 -4.68
C THR A 18 22.15 0.42 -5.65
N TYR A 19 22.07 0.81 -6.92
CA TYR A 19 23.07 0.42 -7.90
C TYR A 19 24.43 1.07 -7.60
N GLU A 20 24.43 2.25 -7.00
CA GLU A 20 25.63 2.95 -6.53
C GLU A 20 26.34 2.17 -5.42
N GLU A 21 25.59 1.58 -4.48
CA GLU A 21 26.15 0.72 -3.43
C GLU A 21 26.77 -0.56 -4.00
N TYR A 22 26.19 -1.10 -5.07
CA TYR A 22 26.75 -2.22 -5.80
C TYR A 22 28.05 -1.83 -6.52
N LEU A 23 28.10 -0.68 -7.20
CA LEU A 23 29.33 -0.19 -7.84
C LEU A 23 30.44 0.09 -6.83
N ASP A 24 30.10 0.67 -5.67
CA ASP A 24 31.06 0.94 -4.60
C ASP A 24 31.72 -0.34 -4.08
N SER A 25 31.02 -1.48 -4.10
CA SER A 25 31.58 -2.77 -3.69
C SER A 25 32.67 -3.33 -4.62
N HIS A 26 32.76 -2.80 -5.84
CA HIS A 26 33.77 -3.16 -6.84
C HIS A 26 34.94 -2.17 -6.91
N ILE A 27 34.89 -1.06 -6.15
CA ILE A 27 35.98 -0.09 -6.07
C ILE A 27 37.06 -0.66 -5.13
N LYS A 28 38.25 -0.96 -5.67
CA LYS A 28 39.41 -1.33 -4.84
C LYS A 28 39.88 -0.12 -4.04
N SER A 29 40.24 -0.34 -2.78
CA SER A 29 40.76 0.71 -1.86
C SER A 29 41.88 1.55 -2.46
N ASP A 30 42.74 0.93 -3.28
CA ASP A 30 43.90 1.58 -3.88
C ASP A 30 43.49 2.56 -5.00
N ALA A 31 42.32 2.38 -5.62
CA ALA A 31 41.80 3.28 -6.66
C ALA A 31 41.30 4.61 -6.09
N LEU A 32 40.85 4.63 -4.83
CA LEU A 32 40.44 5.86 -4.13
C LEU A 32 41.65 6.76 -3.80
N PHE A 33 42.86 6.20 -3.72
CA PHE A 33 44.08 6.98 -3.46
C PHE A 33 44.51 7.82 -4.67
N PHE A 34 44.23 7.35 -5.89
CA PHE A 34 44.61 8.06 -7.13
C PHE A 34 43.48 8.89 -7.75
N LEU A 35 42.25 8.75 -7.24
CA LEU A 35 41.06 9.42 -7.76
C LEU A 35 40.48 10.29 -6.65
N GLU A 36 40.68 11.62 -6.75
CA GLU A 36 40.18 12.60 -5.77
C GLU A 36 38.63 12.69 -5.69
N SER A 37 37.90 11.94 -6.52
CA SER A 37 36.43 11.88 -6.52
C SER A 37 35.92 10.44 -6.68
N GLN A 38 35.00 10.07 -5.79
CA GLN A 38 34.33 8.77 -5.78
C GLN A 38 33.46 8.56 -7.03
N GLU A 39 32.94 9.64 -7.61
CA GLU A 39 32.16 9.64 -8.85
C GLU A 39 33.02 9.23 -10.06
N ILE A 40 34.29 9.67 -10.09
CA ILE A 40 35.23 9.29 -11.15
C ILE A 40 35.59 7.80 -11.02
N ALA A 41 35.78 7.31 -9.78
CA ALA A 41 36.02 5.89 -9.54
C ALA A 41 34.84 5.02 -9.99
N ARG A 42 33.59 5.43 -9.71
CA ARG A 42 32.38 4.76 -10.19
C ARG A 42 32.31 4.73 -11.72
N ALA A 43 32.56 5.86 -12.38
CA ALA A 43 32.54 5.95 -13.85
C ALA A 43 33.63 5.07 -14.51
N ILE A 44 34.82 4.97 -13.90
CA ILE A 44 35.90 4.10 -14.38
C ILE A 44 35.52 2.64 -14.22
N VAL A 45 34.94 2.22 -13.09
CA VAL A 45 34.49 0.84 -12.88
C VAL A 45 33.39 0.45 -13.87
N GLU A 46 32.43 1.36 -14.10
CA GLU A 46 31.35 1.17 -15.06
C GLU A 46 31.86 1.10 -16.51
N THR A 47 32.87 1.90 -16.87
CA THR A 47 33.44 1.95 -18.24
C THR A 47 34.44 0.82 -18.52
N SER A 48 35.27 0.46 -17.53
CA SER A 48 36.29 -0.59 -17.66
C SER A 48 35.69 -2.01 -17.71
N SER A 49 34.44 -2.16 -17.26
CA SER A 49 33.75 -3.46 -17.16
C SER A 49 32.93 -3.86 -18.38
N LEU A 50 33.23 -3.28 -19.55
CA LEU A 50 32.80 -3.81 -20.86
C LEU A 50 33.31 -5.24 -21.17
N ARG A 51 33.91 -5.93 -20.18
CA ARG A 51 34.37 -7.33 -20.20
C ARG A 51 33.45 -8.34 -19.47
N ASN A 52 32.14 -8.04 -19.36
CA ASN A 52 31.07 -8.99 -18.93
C ASN A 52 31.00 -9.38 -17.43
N GLU A 53 31.61 -8.65 -16.50
CA GLU A 53 31.59 -9.03 -15.06
C GLU A 53 30.66 -8.18 -14.17
N ILE A 54 30.21 -7.00 -14.61
CA ILE A 54 29.35 -6.10 -13.81
C ILE A 54 27.99 -5.94 -14.48
N LEU A 55 26.92 -6.02 -13.69
CA LEU A 55 25.54 -5.82 -14.14
C LEU A 55 25.33 -4.38 -14.62
N LYS A 56 24.59 -4.19 -15.72
CA LYS A 56 24.21 -2.86 -16.17
C LYS A 56 23.16 -2.26 -15.24
N ARG A 57 23.15 -0.92 -15.11
CA ARG A 57 22.13 -0.18 -14.35
C ARG A 57 20.71 -0.61 -14.69
N ASP A 58 20.40 -0.67 -15.99
CA ASP A 58 19.07 -1.05 -16.48
C ASP A 58 18.69 -2.49 -16.07
N GLU A 59 19.65 -3.42 -16.05
CA GLU A 59 19.43 -4.82 -15.66
C GLU A 59 19.23 -4.94 -14.14
N PHE A 60 20.01 -4.22 -13.34
CA PHE A 60 19.87 -4.18 -11.89
C PHE A 60 18.53 -3.56 -11.48
N GLU A 61 18.15 -2.43 -12.08
CA GLU A 61 16.88 -1.75 -11.80
C GLU A 61 15.68 -2.57 -12.31
N ALA A 62 15.76 -3.17 -13.50
CA ALA A 62 14.73 -4.05 -14.02
C ALA A 62 14.54 -5.28 -13.13
N ALA A 63 15.62 -5.94 -12.70
CA ALA A 63 15.56 -7.07 -11.80
C ALA A 63 15.02 -6.69 -10.41
N LYS A 64 15.34 -5.51 -9.90
CA LYS A 64 14.80 -5.00 -8.63
C LYS A 64 13.30 -4.71 -8.72
N LYS A 65 12.87 -4.17 -9.86
CA LYS A 65 11.47 -3.97 -10.19
C LYS A 65 10.73 -5.29 -10.38
N GLU A 66 11.38 -6.29 -10.98
CA GLU A 66 10.81 -7.64 -11.13
C GLU A 66 10.74 -8.39 -9.80
N ILE A 67 11.74 -8.29 -8.91
CA ILE A 67 11.70 -8.91 -7.58
C ILE A 67 10.64 -8.24 -6.71
N SER A 68 10.50 -6.91 -6.75
CA SER A 68 9.43 -6.22 -6.01
C SER A 68 8.04 -6.59 -6.54
N THR A 69 7.85 -6.63 -7.86
CA THR A 69 6.59 -7.07 -8.46
C THR A 69 6.34 -8.57 -8.31
N THR A 70 7.38 -9.42 -8.26
CA THR A 70 7.27 -10.86 -8.03
C THR A 70 7.05 -11.18 -6.56
N LYS A 71 7.64 -10.43 -5.61
CA LYS A 71 7.26 -10.52 -4.19
C LYS A 71 5.79 -10.12 -3.99
N LEU A 72 5.31 -9.12 -4.72
CA LEU A 72 3.88 -8.75 -4.74
C LEU A 72 2.98 -9.82 -5.39
N LYS A 73 3.51 -10.64 -6.31
CA LYS A 73 2.78 -11.75 -6.95
C LYS A 73 2.91 -13.07 -6.17
N GLY A 74 4.02 -13.33 -5.51
CA GLY A 74 4.35 -14.54 -4.74
C GLY A 74 3.73 -14.58 -3.35
N THR A 75 3.32 -13.43 -2.80
CA THR A 75 2.45 -13.36 -1.61
C THR A 75 1.00 -13.80 -1.89
N SER A 76 0.62 -13.98 -3.15
CA SER A 76 -0.73 -14.42 -3.53
C SER A 76 -1.01 -15.89 -3.19
N PHE A 77 0.04 -16.71 -2.98
CA PHE A 77 -0.11 -18.15 -2.74
C PHE A 77 -0.08 -18.54 -1.25
N MET A 78 0.35 -17.66 -0.34
CA MET A 78 0.43 -17.96 1.11
C MET A 78 -0.76 -17.47 1.96
N ASN A 79 -1.74 -16.78 1.38
CA ASN A 79 -2.91 -16.30 2.15
C ASN A 79 -4.20 -17.02 1.73
N SER A 80 -4.29 -18.35 1.72
CA SER A 80 -5.64 -18.95 1.66
C SER A 80 -6.44 -18.66 2.93
N GLN A 81 -5.74 -18.47 4.05
CA GLN A 81 -6.33 -18.14 5.33
C GLN A 81 -6.56 -16.61 5.44
N LEU A 82 -7.70 -16.22 6.01
CA LEU A 82 -8.03 -14.83 6.32
C LEU A 82 -7.16 -14.37 7.50
N ALA A 83 -6.68 -13.13 7.49
CA ALA A 83 -5.87 -12.55 8.55
C ALA A 83 -6.61 -12.49 9.90
N SER A 84 -7.94 -12.48 9.87
CA SER A 84 -8.82 -12.54 11.04
C SER A 84 -9.09 -13.95 11.59
N THR A 85 -8.65 -15.01 10.90
CA THR A 85 -9.02 -16.40 11.25
C THR A 85 -8.56 -16.79 12.65
N GLY A 86 -9.49 -17.31 13.47
CA GLY A 86 -9.20 -17.85 14.80
C GLY A 86 -8.96 -16.79 15.89
N LEU A 87 -9.14 -15.51 15.58
CA LEU A 87 -9.04 -14.42 16.56
C LEU A 87 -10.41 -14.12 17.17
N ASN A 88 -10.46 -13.95 18.49
CA ASN A 88 -11.64 -13.46 19.17
C ASN A 88 -11.64 -11.91 19.14
N LEU A 89 -12.53 -11.34 18.34
CA LEU A 89 -12.66 -9.90 18.13
C LEU A 89 -13.96 -9.32 18.72
N THR A 90 -14.71 -10.08 19.53
CA THR A 90 -16.04 -9.64 20.02
C THR A 90 -15.98 -8.37 20.86
N GLU A 91 -14.86 -8.11 21.53
CA GLU A 91 -14.63 -6.90 22.32
C GLU A 91 -14.17 -5.70 21.47
N TYR A 92 -13.87 -5.89 20.19
CA TYR A 92 -13.33 -4.87 19.28
C TYR A 92 -14.29 -4.67 18.10
N PRO A 93 -15.34 -3.84 18.24
CA PRO A 93 -16.39 -3.70 17.23
C PRO A 93 -15.86 -3.34 15.84
N PHE A 94 -14.82 -2.52 15.76
CA PHE A 94 -14.23 -2.14 14.48
C PHE A 94 -13.48 -3.29 13.84
N LEU A 95 -12.58 -3.95 14.57
CA LEU A 95 -11.86 -5.10 14.04
C LEU A 95 -12.81 -6.24 13.68
N PHE A 96 -13.85 -6.48 14.48
CA PHE A 96 -14.90 -7.44 14.16
C PHE A 96 -15.60 -7.09 12.84
N ALA A 97 -15.98 -5.83 12.65
CA ALA A 97 -16.60 -5.36 11.42
C ALA A 97 -15.68 -5.51 10.19
N LEU A 98 -14.36 -5.30 10.34
CA LEU A 98 -13.38 -5.53 9.26
C LEU A 98 -13.20 -7.02 8.94
N ALA A 99 -13.19 -7.88 9.95
CA ALA A 99 -13.06 -9.33 9.79
C ALA A 99 -14.24 -9.90 8.97
N GLN A 100 -15.46 -9.47 9.27
CA GLN A 100 -16.66 -9.89 8.52
C GLN A 100 -16.63 -9.52 7.03
N ARG A 101 -15.87 -8.48 6.67
CA ARG A 101 -15.75 -7.97 5.29
C ARG A 101 -14.54 -8.54 4.55
N GLU A 102 -13.57 -9.10 5.27
CA GLU A 102 -12.27 -9.47 4.72
C GLU A 102 -12.40 -10.39 3.49
N GLU A 103 -13.15 -11.49 3.63
CA GLU A 103 -13.34 -12.46 2.53
C GLU A 103 -13.99 -11.81 1.31
N GLN A 104 -15.10 -11.09 1.50
CA GLN A 104 -15.86 -10.49 0.41
C GLN A 104 -15.06 -9.41 -0.34
N VAL A 105 -14.22 -8.66 0.39
CA VAL A 105 -13.35 -7.64 -0.19
C VAL A 105 -12.19 -8.29 -0.95
N ARG A 106 -11.60 -9.37 -0.42
CA ARG A 106 -10.54 -10.13 -1.08
C ARG A 106 -11.01 -10.79 -2.37
N ASP A 107 -12.23 -11.34 -2.37
CA ASP A 107 -12.89 -11.90 -3.55
C ASP A 107 -13.36 -10.82 -4.54
N GLY A 108 -13.36 -9.55 -4.12
CA GLY A 108 -13.92 -8.45 -4.88
C GLY A 108 -15.44 -8.49 -5.02
N ARG A 109 -16.17 -9.19 -4.16
CA ARG A 109 -17.64 -9.09 -4.08
C ARG A 109 -18.09 -7.77 -3.43
N LEU A 110 -17.21 -7.19 -2.61
CA LEU A 110 -17.46 -5.96 -1.87
C LEU A 110 -16.33 -4.94 -2.13
N ALA A 111 -16.70 -3.71 -2.46
CA ALA A 111 -15.81 -2.56 -2.39
C ALA A 111 -16.05 -1.88 -1.03
N CYS A 112 -15.00 -1.66 -0.25
CA CYS A 112 -15.12 -1.18 1.12
C CYS A 112 -14.21 0.03 1.36
N ILE A 113 -14.80 1.14 1.80
CA ILE A 113 -14.09 2.36 2.22
C ILE A 113 -14.22 2.49 3.73
N ILE A 114 -13.11 2.76 4.42
CA ILE A 114 -13.07 2.96 5.86
C ILE A 114 -12.70 4.42 6.13
N PHE A 115 -13.57 5.14 6.83
CA PHE A 115 -13.23 6.41 7.44
C PHE A 115 -12.75 6.19 8.86
N ILE A 116 -11.62 6.78 9.22
CA ILE A 116 -11.12 6.82 10.61
C ILE A 116 -10.78 8.27 10.94
N ARG A 117 -11.18 8.73 12.13
CA ARG A 117 -10.67 9.91 12.80
C ARG A 117 -10.15 9.51 14.17
N ASP A 118 -8.89 9.83 14.45
CA ASP A 118 -8.22 9.46 15.70
C ASP A 118 -6.89 10.21 15.86
N ARG A 119 -6.18 9.99 16.97
CA ARG A 119 -4.84 10.58 17.20
C ARG A 119 -3.71 9.66 16.75
N ASN A 120 -2.69 10.24 16.12
CA ASN A 120 -1.45 9.56 15.79
C ASN A 120 -0.54 9.40 17.03
N HIS A 121 0.60 8.73 16.87
CA HIS A 121 1.57 8.50 17.96
C HIS A 121 2.16 9.79 18.53
N SER A 122 2.14 10.89 17.78
CA SER A 122 2.56 12.23 18.21
C SER A 122 1.44 13.00 18.90
N GLY A 123 0.27 12.39 19.09
CA GLY A 123 -0.91 13.02 19.69
C GLY A 123 -1.70 13.94 18.77
N GLN A 124 -1.30 14.08 17.50
CA GLN A 124 -1.99 14.91 16.52
C GLN A 124 -3.24 14.20 16.03
N GLU A 125 -4.31 14.95 15.88
CA GLU A 125 -5.57 14.45 15.38
C GLU A 125 -5.52 14.35 13.85
N ILE A 126 -5.83 13.17 13.35
CA ILE A 126 -5.81 12.84 11.93
C ILE A 126 -7.14 12.18 11.53
N SER A 127 -7.54 12.38 10.28
CA SER A 127 -8.66 11.67 9.69
C SER A 127 -8.40 11.32 8.24
N GLY A 128 -9.10 10.32 7.74
CA GLY A 128 -8.98 9.96 6.33
C GLY A 128 -9.83 8.77 5.93
N TYR A 129 -10.00 8.66 4.62
CA TYR A 129 -10.65 7.55 3.95
C TYR A 129 -9.60 6.56 3.45
N ILE A 130 -9.83 5.28 3.70
CA ILE A 130 -8.92 4.18 3.40
C ILE A 130 -9.65 3.20 2.49
N ASP A 131 -9.02 2.81 1.37
CA ASP A 131 -9.47 1.69 0.57
C ASP A 131 -9.04 0.38 1.25
N TYR A 132 -10.01 -0.38 1.78
CA TYR A 132 -9.72 -1.61 2.50
C TYR A 132 -9.09 -2.67 1.59
N ALA A 133 -9.56 -2.79 0.34
CA ALA A 133 -9.03 -3.75 -0.62
C ALA A 133 -7.57 -3.42 -0.99
N HIS A 134 -7.24 -2.14 -1.13
CA HIS A 134 -5.88 -1.69 -1.38
C HIS A 134 -4.97 -1.99 -0.18
N ARG A 135 -5.42 -1.69 1.04
CA ARG A 135 -4.64 -1.95 2.25
C ARG A 135 -4.45 -3.44 2.50
N LEU A 136 -5.45 -4.29 2.28
CA LEU A 136 -5.32 -5.75 2.40
C LEU A 136 -4.24 -6.34 1.49
N LYS A 137 -3.95 -5.68 0.35
CA LYS A 137 -2.91 -6.12 -0.60
C LYS A 137 -1.52 -5.58 -0.26
N THR A 138 -1.43 -4.43 0.41
CA THR A 138 -0.18 -3.69 0.61
C THR A 138 0.39 -3.79 2.01
N ASP A 139 -0.46 -4.07 3.02
CA ASP A 139 -0.07 -4.19 4.42
C ASP A 139 -0.34 -5.60 4.96
N ASN A 140 0.38 -5.99 6.02
CA ASN A 140 0.09 -7.21 6.79
C ASN A 140 -1.06 -6.98 7.78
N PHE A 141 -2.27 -7.43 7.43
CA PHE A 141 -3.46 -7.25 8.29
C PHE A 141 -3.47 -8.10 9.56
N VAL A 142 -2.64 -9.14 9.65
CA VAL A 142 -2.50 -9.91 10.90
C VAL A 142 -2.03 -8.98 12.03
N ALA A 143 -1.15 -8.02 11.76
CA ALA A 143 -0.68 -7.06 12.76
C ALA A 143 -1.80 -6.14 13.28
N TYR A 144 -2.80 -5.82 12.45
CA TYR A 144 -3.95 -5.01 12.86
C TYR A 144 -4.95 -5.84 13.67
N PHE A 145 -5.30 -7.04 13.19
CA PHE A 145 -6.24 -7.92 13.90
C PHE A 145 -5.69 -8.46 15.23
N THR A 146 -4.38 -8.65 15.34
CA THR A 146 -3.72 -8.99 16.62
C THR A 146 -3.43 -7.78 17.51
N ARG A 147 -3.78 -6.57 17.05
CA ARG A 147 -3.56 -5.28 17.75
C ARG A 147 -2.09 -4.93 18.00
N ALA A 148 -1.16 -5.64 17.38
CA ALA A 148 0.26 -5.27 17.38
C ALA A 148 0.50 -3.91 16.71
N LYS A 149 -0.42 -3.50 15.83
CA LYS A 149 -0.41 -2.20 15.16
C LYS A 149 -1.82 -1.62 15.13
N LYS A 150 -1.94 -0.30 15.31
CA LYS A 150 -3.20 0.43 15.12
C LYS A 150 -3.36 0.84 13.65
N LEU A 151 -4.52 0.59 13.07
CA LEU A 151 -4.83 1.03 11.70
C LEU A 151 -5.15 2.52 11.74
N LEU A 152 -4.30 3.35 11.12
CA LEU A 152 -4.48 4.80 11.04
C LEU A 152 -4.39 5.26 9.58
N PRO A 153 -5.08 6.36 9.22
CA PRO A 153 -4.94 7.01 7.92
C PRO A 153 -3.50 7.43 7.64
N ARG A 154 -3.07 7.31 6.37
CA ARG A 154 -1.77 7.74 5.86
C ARG A 154 -1.96 8.65 4.65
N SER A 155 -0.95 9.46 4.35
CA SER A 155 -0.97 10.34 3.16
C SER A 155 -1.13 9.62 1.83
N THR A 156 -0.86 8.30 1.79
CA THR A 156 -1.01 7.41 0.63
C THR A 156 -2.39 6.73 0.54
N ASP A 157 -3.31 7.01 1.47
CA ASP A 157 -4.68 6.49 1.40
C ASP A 157 -5.57 7.38 0.52
N LEU A 158 -6.86 7.01 0.40
CA LEU A 158 -7.81 7.74 -0.45
C LEU A 158 -7.92 9.20 -0.03
N SER A 159 -7.87 9.47 1.28
CA SER A 159 -7.60 10.80 1.78
C SER A 159 -6.89 10.75 3.12
N PHE A 160 -6.24 11.85 3.43
CA PHE A 160 -5.61 12.10 4.69
C PHE A 160 -5.74 13.58 5.01
N TYR A 161 -6.07 13.87 6.26
CA TYR A 161 -6.14 15.20 6.79
C TYR A 161 -5.59 15.21 8.21
N ASN A 162 -4.65 16.11 8.48
CA ASN A 162 -4.12 16.37 9.80
C ASN A 162 -4.78 17.66 10.32
N TRP A 163 -5.55 17.55 11.40
CA TRP A 163 -6.34 18.66 11.95
C TRP A 163 -5.44 19.72 12.61
N ASP A 164 -4.30 19.31 13.17
CA ASP A 164 -3.35 20.23 13.79
C ASP A 164 -2.55 21.02 12.75
N THR A 165 -2.04 20.36 11.71
CA THR A 165 -1.19 21.01 10.69
C THR A 165 -1.97 21.51 9.47
N GLN A 166 -3.25 21.18 9.38
CA GLN A 166 -4.11 21.47 8.21
C GLN A 166 -3.61 20.81 6.91
N PHE A 167 -2.66 19.87 7.01
CA PHE A 167 -2.13 19.17 5.84
C PHE A 167 -3.17 18.19 5.29
N VAL A 168 -3.42 18.27 3.99
CA VAL A 168 -4.34 17.40 3.26
C VAL A 168 -3.62 16.68 2.13
N SER A 169 -3.94 15.41 1.92
CA SER A 169 -3.57 14.68 0.72
C SER A 169 -4.68 13.72 0.30
N SER A 170 -4.72 13.39 -0.98
CA SER A 170 -5.69 12.46 -1.55
C SER A 170 -5.06 11.67 -2.69
N LEU A 171 -5.32 10.36 -2.75
CA LEU A 171 -4.71 9.49 -3.75
C LEU A 171 -5.72 8.43 -4.23
N ALA A 172 -5.96 8.39 -5.54
CA ALA A 172 -6.79 7.36 -6.13
C ALA A 172 -6.16 5.97 -5.94
N SER A 173 -6.99 4.96 -5.70
CA SER A 173 -6.55 3.57 -5.56
C SER A 173 -6.88 2.77 -6.83
N ASN A 174 -6.58 1.47 -6.82
CA ASN A 174 -7.01 0.57 -7.88
C ASN A 174 -8.53 0.31 -7.87
N THR A 175 -9.22 0.61 -6.76
CA THR A 175 -10.66 0.38 -6.59
C THR A 175 -11.46 1.66 -6.81
N PHE A 176 -10.93 2.82 -6.40
CA PHE A 176 -11.66 4.07 -6.36
C PHE A 176 -10.91 5.20 -7.08
N GLU A 177 -11.67 5.98 -7.85
CA GLU A 177 -11.28 7.32 -8.31
C GLU A 177 -11.85 8.34 -7.34
N ILE A 178 -11.12 9.44 -7.16
CA ILE A 178 -11.52 10.54 -6.30
C ILE A 178 -12.15 11.60 -7.16
N ILE A 179 -13.34 12.04 -6.78
CA ILE A 179 -14.03 13.16 -7.40
C ILE A 179 -14.18 14.22 -6.31
N ALA A 180 -13.54 15.37 -6.53
CA ALA A 180 -13.77 16.54 -5.70
C ALA A 180 -14.92 17.33 -6.32
N ASP A 181 -16.00 17.49 -5.57
CA ASP A 181 -17.16 18.28 -5.96
C ASP A 181 -17.33 19.44 -4.97
N ASN A 182 -17.63 20.64 -5.49
CA ASN A 182 -17.71 21.84 -4.66
C ASN A 182 -19.00 21.90 -3.82
N GLU A 183 -20.07 21.21 -4.25
CA GLU A 183 -21.37 21.21 -3.57
C GLU A 183 -21.55 19.95 -2.72
N GLU A 184 -21.19 18.80 -3.27
CA GLU A 184 -21.36 17.49 -2.62
C GLU A 184 -20.15 17.06 -1.77
N GLY A 185 -19.03 17.79 -1.89
CA GLY A 185 -17.80 17.54 -1.16
C GLY A 185 -16.99 16.36 -1.73
N PHE A 186 -16.58 15.44 -0.86
CA PHE A 186 -15.70 14.34 -1.24
C PHE A 186 -16.51 13.15 -1.76
N LEU A 187 -16.24 12.73 -3.00
CA LEU A 187 -16.93 11.62 -3.65
C LEU A 187 -15.94 10.56 -4.12
N PHE A 188 -16.34 9.30 -4.03
CA PHE A 188 -15.54 8.18 -4.52
C PHE A 188 -16.25 7.44 -5.63
N LYS A 189 -15.64 7.30 -6.80
CA LYS A 189 -16.20 6.53 -7.89
C LYS A 189 -15.56 5.15 -7.93
N CYS A 190 -16.36 4.09 -7.80
CA CYS A 190 -15.90 2.73 -7.95
C CYS A 190 -15.48 2.48 -9.41
N LYS A 191 -14.22 2.13 -9.65
CA LYS A 191 -13.69 1.88 -11.01
C LYS A 191 -14.37 0.71 -11.71
N ARG A 192 -14.90 -0.25 -10.95
CA ARG A 192 -15.45 -1.50 -11.52
C ARG A 192 -16.81 -1.30 -12.19
N ASP A 193 -17.74 -0.64 -11.51
CA ASP A 193 -19.10 -0.42 -12.03
C ASP A 193 -19.41 1.06 -12.32
N ARG A 194 -18.42 1.94 -12.11
CA ARG A 194 -18.46 3.39 -12.35
C ARG A 194 -19.49 4.14 -11.49
N LYS A 195 -20.03 3.52 -10.44
CA LYS A 195 -20.96 4.17 -9.51
C LYS A 195 -20.22 5.06 -8.53
N VAL A 196 -20.86 6.16 -8.16
CA VAL A 196 -20.35 7.16 -7.22
C VAL A 196 -20.89 6.85 -5.84
N ILE A 197 -20.02 6.87 -4.85
CA ILE A 197 -20.26 6.68 -3.43
C ILE A 197 -20.13 8.05 -2.79
N ASN A 198 -21.22 8.55 -2.21
CA ASN A 198 -21.24 9.82 -1.49
C ASN A 198 -20.97 9.55 0.00
N VAL A 199 -19.87 10.09 0.51
CA VAL A 199 -19.46 9.91 1.92
C VAL A 199 -19.95 11.05 2.81
N ASN A 200 -20.74 11.99 2.28
CA ASN A 200 -21.39 13.02 3.07
C ASN A 200 -22.36 12.36 4.08
N PRO A 201 -22.24 12.66 5.38
CA PRO A 201 -23.10 12.07 6.40
C PRO A 201 -24.60 12.30 6.22
N THR A 202 -25.00 13.38 5.53
CA THR A 202 -26.40 13.76 5.31
C THR A 202 -26.94 13.28 3.96
N ALA A 203 -26.09 12.75 3.09
CA ALA A 203 -26.51 12.26 1.79
C ALA A 203 -27.22 10.91 1.90
N VAL A 204 -28.23 10.72 1.05
CA VAL A 204 -28.87 9.41 0.86
C VAL A 204 -28.00 8.59 -0.08
N ASN A 205 -27.55 7.42 0.39
CA ASN A 205 -26.78 6.48 -0.43
C ASN A 205 -27.69 5.67 -1.37
N ASP A 206 -27.11 5.14 -2.44
CA ASP A 206 -27.82 4.23 -3.34
C ASP A 206 -28.07 2.85 -2.70
N ASP A 207 -28.95 2.04 -3.29
CA ASP A 207 -29.30 0.70 -2.77
C ASP A 207 -28.11 -0.27 -2.67
N LYS A 208 -26.98 0.05 -3.31
CA LYS A 208 -25.77 -0.78 -3.29
C LYS A 208 -24.77 -0.36 -2.22
N THR A 209 -24.92 0.85 -1.69
CA THR A 209 -23.97 1.45 -0.76
C THR A 209 -24.61 1.57 0.61
N VAL A 210 -24.04 0.88 1.59
CA VAL A 210 -24.50 0.94 2.98
C VAL A 210 -23.43 1.61 3.83
N ARG A 211 -23.85 2.63 4.59
CA ARG A 211 -23.01 3.33 5.55
C ARG A 211 -23.21 2.73 6.93
N HIS A 212 -22.11 2.29 7.54
CA HIS A 212 -22.07 1.74 8.89
C HIS A 212 -21.27 2.67 9.78
N VAL A 213 -21.94 3.41 10.67
CA VAL A 213 -21.27 4.12 11.76
C VAL A 213 -20.96 3.08 12.84
N ILE A 214 -19.68 2.90 13.14
CA ILE A 214 -19.23 1.90 14.11
C ILE A 214 -19.01 2.60 15.44
N ASP A 215 -19.86 2.29 16.42
CA ASP A 215 -19.62 2.69 17.80
C ASP A 215 -18.53 1.79 18.39
N THR A 216 -17.39 2.37 18.71
CA THR A 216 -16.22 1.65 19.23
C THR A 216 -15.39 2.54 20.15
N HIS A 217 -14.77 1.94 21.14
CA HIS A 217 -13.80 2.59 22.02
C HIS A 217 -12.39 2.63 21.41
N GLU A 218 -12.18 1.95 20.28
CA GLU A 218 -10.86 1.79 19.64
C GLU A 218 -10.35 3.09 18.98
N TYR A 219 -11.27 3.94 18.55
CA TYR A 219 -11.04 5.15 17.75
C TYR A 219 -12.05 6.23 18.12
N MET A 220 -11.74 7.50 17.87
CA MET A 220 -12.69 8.59 18.14
C MET A 220 -13.92 8.53 17.23
N HIS A 221 -13.75 8.20 15.95
CA HIS A 221 -14.86 8.01 15.03
C HIS A 221 -14.47 7.09 13.87
N VAL A 222 -15.33 6.12 13.58
CA VAL A 222 -15.16 5.19 12.48
C VAL A 222 -16.46 5.04 11.70
N VAL A 223 -16.35 5.07 10.37
CA VAL A 223 -17.46 4.78 9.46
C VAL A 223 -16.97 3.83 8.37
N ILE A 224 -17.73 2.80 8.07
CA ILE A 224 -17.44 1.88 6.96
C ILE A 224 -18.52 2.07 5.89
N TYR A 225 -18.10 2.22 4.64
CA TYR A 225 -18.97 2.27 3.47
C TYR A 225 -18.79 0.99 2.67
N ASP A 226 -19.83 0.16 2.67
CA ASP A 226 -19.90 -1.08 1.93
C ASP A 226 -20.58 -0.83 0.60
N HIS A 227 -19.92 -1.16 -0.51
CA HIS A 227 -20.46 -1.03 -1.84
C HIS A 227 -20.49 -2.40 -2.54
N ILE A 228 -21.69 -2.94 -2.75
CA ILE A 228 -21.89 -4.29 -3.27
C ILE A 228 -21.60 -4.34 -4.78
N LEU A 229 -20.64 -5.16 -5.17
CA LEU A 229 -20.25 -5.37 -6.57
C LEU A 229 -20.96 -6.60 -7.12
N ARG A 230 -21.82 -6.42 -8.13
CA ARG A 230 -22.42 -7.55 -8.84
C ARG A 230 -21.34 -8.32 -9.61
N ARG A 231 -21.37 -9.66 -9.56
CA ARG A 231 -20.59 -10.49 -10.48
C ARG A 231 -21.04 -10.19 -11.91
N LYS A 232 -20.08 -10.05 -12.83
CA LYS A 232 -20.39 -10.24 -14.26
C LYS A 232 -20.81 -11.71 -14.40
N ILE A 233 -22.06 -11.91 -14.83
CA ILE A 233 -22.54 -13.18 -15.37
C ILE A 233 -21.80 -13.43 -16.69
#